data_AF-A0A7X9P7R7-F1
#
_entry.id   AF-A0A7X9P7R7-F1
#
_cell.length_a   1.000
_cell.length_b   1.000
_cell.length_c   1.000
_cell.angle_alpha   90.00
_cell.angle_beta   90.00
_cell.angle_gamma   90.00
#
_symmetry.space_group_name_H-M   'P 1'
#
loop_
_entity.id
_entity.type
_entity.pdbx_description
1 polymer ?
#
loop_
_entity_poly.entity_id
_entity_poly.type
_entity_poly.pdbx_seq_one_letter_code
_entity_poly.pdbx_strand_id
1 'polypeptide(L)'
;MSGRWMRWLPRIPLLAALAAAAGCDLTMTLDPVRYEDLGTTERAAVDRIFARVQGLDARLRSVTSGRHTLGVPATDHDAIDVSVVDLWVMVNVGDDRLHLSVWENLTAEQRQRFAGWFGETTAAAAERYRRFFYDFVALHLAGMQAVFAIQGVDWVYRNRSLFNLDRDAERLVSTYLAAADTNLLAWARGTCGTIRGALEARFGAWYSREEYLAHVRELTDPRDPSGQIYMICRHLAEAETRRVTFGSNFATEVDILASQHSDVLP
;
A
#
# COMPACT_ATOMS: atom_id res chain seq x y z
N MET A 1 20.98 -43.83 -38.68
CA MET A 1 21.71 -43.25 -37.54
C MET A 1 21.77 -41.74 -37.75
N SER A 2 21.43 -40.97 -36.70
CA SER A 2 21.87 -39.59 -36.39
C SER A 2 21.87 -38.53 -37.50
N GLY A 3 21.23 -37.37 -37.40
CA GLY A 3 20.62 -36.71 -36.26
C GLY A 3 20.40 -35.23 -36.60
N ARG A 4 19.23 -34.73 -36.16
CA ARG A 4 18.88 -33.36 -35.76
C ARG A 4 19.99 -32.31 -35.87
N TRP A 5 19.73 -31.24 -36.62
CA TRP A 5 20.03 -29.87 -36.17
C TRP A 5 18.90 -28.93 -36.62
N MET A 6 17.74 -29.10 -35.98
CA MET A 6 16.76 -28.02 -35.86
C MET A 6 17.23 -27.08 -34.74
N ARG A 7 17.15 -25.77 -35.04
CA ARG A 7 16.90 -24.68 -34.10
C ARG A 7 17.98 -24.43 -33.04
N TRP A 8 18.97 -23.63 -33.40
CA TRP A 8 19.59 -22.73 -32.43
C TRP A 8 18.69 -21.51 -32.26
N LEU A 9 18.11 -21.44 -31.08
CA LEU A 9 17.30 -20.37 -30.54
C LEU A 9 18.10 -19.06 -30.41
N PRO A 10 17.38 -17.93 -30.24
CA PRO A 10 17.66 -17.10 -29.09
C PRO A 10 16.45 -17.17 -28.15
N ARG A 11 16.58 -17.99 -27.10
CA ARG A 11 15.71 -17.97 -25.89
C ARG A 11 16.18 -16.84 -24.96
N ILE A 12 16.49 -15.69 -25.54
CA ILE A 12 17.03 -14.52 -24.82
C ILE A 12 16.22 -13.23 -25.11
N PRO A 13 14.87 -13.27 -25.09
CA PRO A 13 14.13 -12.06 -24.75
C PRO A 13 13.37 -12.19 -23.43
N LEU A 14 13.10 -13.41 -22.94
CA LEU A 14 12.29 -13.61 -21.73
C LEU A 14 13.07 -13.33 -20.43
N LEU A 15 14.37 -13.65 -20.40
CA LEU A 15 15.23 -13.34 -19.25
C LEU A 15 15.63 -11.86 -19.19
N ALA A 16 15.73 -11.18 -20.34
CA ALA A 16 15.98 -9.74 -20.39
C ALA A 16 14.72 -8.93 -20.00
N ALA A 17 13.53 -9.41 -20.36
CA ALA A 17 12.27 -8.82 -19.91
C ALA A 17 12.04 -9.03 -18.40
N LEU A 18 12.45 -10.18 -17.85
CA LEU A 18 12.42 -10.43 -16.39
C LEU A 18 13.50 -9.62 -15.64
N ALA A 19 14.68 -9.40 -16.23
CA ALA A 19 15.71 -8.54 -15.66
C ALA A 19 15.32 -7.05 -15.68
N ALA A 20 14.56 -6.60 -16.68
CA ALA A 20 14.02 -5.24 -16.73
C ALA A 20 12.93 -4.99 -15.67
N ALA A 21 12.25 -6.03 -15.18
CA ALA A 21 11.33 -5.95 -14.04
C ALA A 21 12.07 -6.13 -12.68
N ALA A 22 13.29 -6.66 -12.69
CA ALA A 22 14.16 -6.79 -11.52
C ALA A 22 15.04 -5.54 -11.29
N GLY A 23 14.94 -4.54 -12.15
CA GLY A 23 15.67 -3.28 -12.09
C GLY A 23 14.85 -2.10 -11.56
N CYS A 24 13.80 -2.35 -10.77
CA CYS A 24 13.32 -1.32 -9.84
C CYS A 24 14.41 -1.18 -8.77
N ASP A 25 15.41 -0.37 -9.06
CA ASP A 25 16.35 0.14 -8.08
C ASP A 25 15.55 1.02 -7.10
N LEU A 26 14.91 0.36 -6.13
CA LEU A 26 14.26 0.97 -4.97
C LEU A 26 15.30 1.33 -3.90
N THR A 27 16.54 1.67 -4.30
CA THR A 27 17.42 2.43 -3.41
C THR A 27 16.90 3.85 -3.34
N MET A 28 15.86 4.07 -2.52
CA MET A 28 15.56 5.39 -1.99
C MET A 28 16.77 5.81 -1.13
N THR A 29 17.73 6.46 -1.78
CA THR A 29 18.93 7.06 -1.20
C THR A 29 18.64 8.42 -0.57
N LEU A 30 17.37 8.69 -0.25
CA LEU A 30 16.98 9.89 0.47
C LEU A 30 17.08 9.55 1.95
N ASP A 31 18.13 10.03 2.61
CA ASP A 31 18.11 10.14 4.07
C ASP A 31 16.90 11.03 4.41
N PRO A 32 15.87 10.50 5.09
CA PRO A 32 14.67 11.27 5.34
C PRO A 32 15.00 12.48 6.22
N VAL A 33 14.33 13.60 5.93
CA VAL A 33 14.47 14.82 6.72
C VAL A 33 13.89 14.57 8.11
N ARG A 34 14.62 14.99 9.15
CA ARG A 34 14.16 14.87 10.54
C ARG A 34 12.92 15.70 10.78
N TYR A 35 12.01 15.20 11.62
CA TYR A 35 10.74 15.86 11.93
C TYR A 35 10.93 17.31 12.43
N GLU A 36 12.00 17.58 13.18
CA GLU A 36 12.30 18.92 13.67
C GLU A 36 12.72 19.92 12.57
N ASP A 37 13.19 19.42 11.42
CA ASP A 37 13.66 20.21 10.29
C ASP A 37 12.59 20.40 9.20
N LEU A 38 11.46 19.69 9.28
CA LEU A 38 10.39 19.73 8.28
C LEU A 38 9.71 21.10 8.15
N GLY A 39 9.15 21.40 6.98
CA GLY A 39 8.28 22.58 6.81
C GLY A 39 6.96 22.45 7.58
N THR A 40 6.21 23.53 7.75
CA THR A 40 4.91 23.52 8.44
C THR A 40 3.93 22.51 7.82
N THR A 41 3.89 22.44 6.49
CA THR A 41 2.98 21.54 5.76
C THR A 41 3.35 20.07 5.95
N GLU A 42 4.64 19.75 5.92
CA GLU A 42 5.16 18.39 6.10
C GLU A 42 4.94 17.91 7.54
N ARG A 43 5.24 18.76 8.54
CA ARG A 43 4.93 18.43 9.95
C ARG A 43 3.45 18.16 10.16
N ALA A 44 2.58 18.99 9.61
CA ALA A 44 1.13 18.78 9.72
C ALA A 44 0.67 17.47 9.06
N ALA A 45 1.31 17.05 7.97
CA ALA A 45 1.04 15.75 7.35
C ALA A 45 1.55 14.60 8.24
N VAL A 46 2.78 14.70 8.76
CA VAL A 46 3.36 13.71 9.69
C VAL A 46 2.50 13.55 10.94
N ASP A 47 2.09 14.65 11.59
CA ASP A 47 1.24 14.62 12.79
C ASP A 47 -0.10 13.92 12.52
N ARG A 48 -0.71 14.22 11.37
CA ARG A 48 -1.99 13.62 10.95
C ARG A 48 -1.84 12.12 10.70
N ILE A 49 -0.78 11.70 10.00
CA ILE A 49 -0.48 10.29 9.73
C ILE A 49 -0.18 9.56 11.06
N PHE A 50 0.69 10.13 11.88
CA PHE A 50 1.13 9.55 13.14
C PHE A 50 -0.06 9.27 14.07
N ALA A 51 -1.00 10.20 14.20
CA ALA A 51 -2.21 10.01 14.98
C ALA A 51 -3.04 8.80 14.51
N ARG A 52 -3.12 8.55 13.19
CA ARG A 52 -3.81 7.39 12.62
C ARG A 52 -3.07 6.10 12.93
N VAL A 53 -1.75 6.09 12.74
CA VAL A 53 -0.88 4.94 13.02
C VAL A 53 -0.95 4.55 14.50
N GLN A 54 -0.91 5.52 15.42
CA GLN A 54 -1.07 5.29 16.85
C GLN A 54 -2.41 4.65 17.21
N GLY A 55 -3.51 5.09 16.56
CA GLY A 55 -4.82 4.48 16.77
C GLY A 55 -4.87 3.00 16.38
N LEU A 56 -4.25 2.64 15.26
CA LEU A 56 -4.14 1.25 14.81
C LEU A 56 -3.24 0.43 15.74
N ASP A 57 -2.08 0.97 16.16
CA ASP A 57 -1.17 0.30 17.12
C ASP A 57 -1.87 0.04 18.46
N ALA A 58 -2.57 1.03 19.01
CA ALA A 58 -3.32 0.87 20.25
C ALA A 58 -4.35 -0.27 20.14
N ARG A 59 -5.03 -0.38 19.00
CA ARG A 59 -5.97 -1.47 18.75
C ARG A 59 -5.27 -2.83 18.63
N LEU A 60 -4.16 -2.90 17.89
CA LEU A 60 -3.34 -4.10 17.75
C LEU A 60 -2.84 -4.59 19.12
N ARG A 61 -2.28 -3.70 19.93
CA ARG A 61 -1.84 -4.00 21.29
C ARG A 61 -2.98 -4.48 22.17
N SER A 62 -4.15 -3.84 22.07
CA SER A 62 -5.31 -4.22 22.87
C SER A 62 -5.79 -5.65 22.56
N VAL A 63 -5.96 -6.01 21.28
CA VAL A 63 -6.49 -7.33 20.92
C VAL A 63 -5.45 -8.45 21.06
N THR A 64 -4.16 -8.12 21.00
CA THR A 64 -3.06 -9.08 21.13
C THR A 64 -2.48 -9.17 22.53
N SER A 65 -3.08 -8.47 23.51
CA SER A 65 -2.52 -8.34 24.87
C SER A 65 -1.06 -7.86 24.88
N GLY A 66 -0.72 -6.96 23.96
CA GLY A 66 0.61 -6.38 23.79
C GLY A 66 1.63 -7.26 23.07
N ARG A 67 1.24 -8.44 22.58
CA ARG A 67 2.16 -9.36 21.87
C ARG A 67 2.68 -8.77 20.55
N HIS A 68 1.85 -8.00 19.86
CA HIS A 68 2.20 -7.35 18.60
C HIS A 68 2.03 -5.83 18.71
N THR A 69 2.95 -5.10 18.08
CA THR A 69 2.99 -3.63 18.01
C THR A 69 3.46 -3.21 16.62
N LEU A 70 3.10 -2.02 16.17
CA LEU A 70 3.62 -1.45 14.92
C LEU A 70 5.08 -0.98 15.04
N GLY A 71 5.63 -0.86 16.24
CA GLY A 71 7.03 -0.50 16.47
C GLY A 71 7.32 0.98 16.24
N VAL A 72 8.42 1.28 15.55
CA VAL A 72 8.93 2.65 15.35
C VAL A 72 7.90 3.58 14.71
N PRO A 73 7.15 3.19 13.65
CA PRO A 73 6.09 4.02 13.07
C PRO A 73 5.03 4.58 14.02
N ALA A 74 4.76 3.91 15.14
CA ALA A 74 3.77 4.34 16.12
C ALA A 74 4.37 5.13 17.29
N THR A 75 5.70 5.24 17.35
CA THR A 75 6.43 5.81 18.49
C THR A 75 7.38 6.93 18.11
N ASP A 76 7.75 7.04 16.83
CA ASP A 76 8.66 8.06 16.32
C ASP A 76 8.09 8.72 15.05
N HIS A 77 8.03 10.05 15.04
CA HIS A 77 7.57 10.82 13.88
C HIS A 77 8.57 10.73 12.71
N ASP A 78 9.87 10.50 12.98
CA ASP A 78 10.91 10.35 11.95
C ASP A 78 10.72 9.08 11.09
N ALA A 79 9.87 8.14 11.54
CA ALA A 79 9.51 6.97 10.74
C ALA A 79 8.44 7.25 9.68
N ILE A 80 7.90 8.48 9.62
CA ILE A 80 6.96 8.91 8.59
C ILE A 80 7.69 9.89 7.66
N ASP A 81 8.15 9.39 6.53
CA ASP A 81 8.84 10.20 5.52
C ASP A 81 7.84 10.77 4.52
N VAL A 82 7.61 12.08 4.64
CA VAL A 82 6.73 12.84 3.74
C VAL A 82 7.43 13.86 2.86
N SER A 83 8.76 13.95 3.02
CA SER A 83 9.61 14.96 2.39
C SER A 83 9.98 14.61 0.94
N VAL A 84 9.49 13.47 0.44
CA VAL A 84 9.79 12.98 -0.89
C VAL A 84 9.23 13.92 -1.96
N VAL A 85 10.09 14.37 -2.88
CA VAL A 85 9.77 15.34 -3.94
C VAL A 85 9.57 14.64 -5.29
N ASP A 86 8.61 15.14 -6.07
CA ASP A 86 8.27 14.72 -7.43
C ASP A 86 7.81 13.26 -7.58
N LEU A 87 7.51 12.59 -6.48
CA LEU A 87 6.98 11.23 -6.43
C LEU A 87 5.69 11.23 -5.61
N TRP A 88 4.89 10.16 -5.69
CA TRP A 88 3.82 9.92 -4.74
C TRP A 88 4.33 9.05 -3.59
N VAL A 89 5.08 8.00 -3.95
CA VAL A 89 5.59 6.84 -3.17
C VAL A 89 4.57 6.19 -2.23
N MET A 90 4.46 4.87 -2.36
CA MET A 90 3.55 4.01 -1.60
C MET A 90 4.26 2.68 -1.30
N VAL A 91 5.35 2.75 -0.54
CA VAL A 91 6.19 1.59 -0.27
C VAL A 91 6.32 1.41 1.24
N ASN A 92 6.06 0.19 1.68
CA ASN A 92 6.52 -0.32 2.97
C ASN A 92 7.19 -1.67 2.69
N VAL A 93 8.50 -1.73 2.91
CA VAL A 93 9.33 -2.94 2.70
C VAL A 93 9.70 -3.61 4.02
N GLY A 94 9.00 -3.29 5.10
CA GLY A 94 9.32 -3.78 6.43
C GLY A 94 10.58 -3.16 7.00
N ASP A 95 10.92 -1.93 6.58
CA ASP A 95 12.02 -1.12 7.08
C ASP A 95 11.60 -0.17 8.23
N ASP A 96 10.45 -0.47 8.84
CA ASP A 96 9.86 0.30 9.94
C ASP A 96 9.55 1.76 9.59
N ARG A 97 9.24 2.04 8.32
CA ARG A 97 8.92 3.39 7.83
C ARG A 97 7.67 3.42 6.95
N LEU A 98 7.04 4.60 6.91
CA LEU A 98 5.98 4.93 5.97
C LEU A 98 6.46 6.05 5.05
N HIS A 99 6.44 5.81 3.74
CA HIS A 99 6.86 6.78 2.74
C HIS A 99 5.66 7.26 1.93
N LEU A 100 5.34 8.56 2.04
CA LEU A 100 4.17 9.19 1.42
C LEU A 100 4.42 10.67 1.14
N SER A 101 4.43 11.08 -0.12
CA SER A 101 4.74 12.49 -0.45
C SER A 101 3.61 13.44 -0.06
N VAL A 102 3.94 14.65 0.42
CA VAL A 102 2.91 15.68 0.60
C VAL A 102 2.41 16.24 -0.74
N TRP A 103 1.18 16.76 -0.77
CA TRP A 103 0.57 17.32 -1.98
C TRP A 103 1.46 18.38 -2.64
N GLU A 104 2.05 19.23 -1.80
CA GLU A 104 2.93 20.34 -2.17
C GLU A 104 4.28 19.89 -2.76
N ASN A 105 4.65 18.62 -2.57
CA ASN A 105 5.87 18.03 -3.11
C ASN A 105 5.62 17.27 -4.44
N LEU A 106 4.35 17.08 -4.83
CA LEU A 106 3.99 16.49 -6.13
C LEU A 106 4.25 17.47 -7.27
N THR A 107 4.59 16.96 -8.46
CA THR A 107 4.64 17.76 -9.69
C THR A 107 3.26 18.27 -10.09
N ALA A 108 3.21 19.32 -10.93
CA ALA A 108 1.96 19.84 -11.48
C ALA A 108 1.16 18.76 -12.25
N GLU A 109 1.86 17.90 -13.00
CA GLU A 109 1.26 16.80 -13.77
C GLU A 109 0.61 15.75 -12.85
N GLN A 110 1.29 15.42 -11.75
CA GLN A 110 0.79 14.49 -10.73
C GLN A 110 -0.47 15.03 -10.05
N ARG A 111 -0.45 16.30 -9.62
CA ARG A 111 -1.62 16.96 -9.02
C ARG A 111 -2.80 17.00 -9.99
N GLN A 112 -2.54 17.32 -11.26
CA GLN A 112 -3.55 17.35 -12.32
C GLN A 112 -4.14 15.95 -12.56
N ARG A 113 -3.31 14.91 -12.51
CA ARG A 113 -3.76 13.52 -12.67
C ARG A 113 -4.70 13.10 -11.54
N PHE A 114 -4.33 13.34 -10.28
CA PHE A 114 -5.21 13.06 -9.14
C PHE A 114 -6.54 13.79 -9.27
N ALA A 115 -6.50 15.09 -9.56
CA ALA A 115 -7.71 15.89 -9.78
C ALA A 115 -8.58 15.34 -10.92
N GLY A 116 -7.94 14.86 -11.98
CA GLY A 116 -8.58 14.24 -13.14
C GLY A 116 -9.39 12.98 -12.81
N TRP A 117 -9.00 12.18 -11.81
CA TRP A 117 -9.79 11.03 -11.38
C TRP A 117 -11.18 11.41 -10.83
N PHE A 118 -11.31 12.62 -10.31
CA PHE A 118 -12.55 13.12 -9.70
C PHE A 118 -13.25 14.18 -10.56
N GLY A 119 -12.67 14.58 -11.70
CA GLY A 119 -13.18 15.69 -12.51
C GLY A 119 -13.12 17.04 -11.78
N GLU A 120 -12.15 17.21 -10.88
CA GLU A 120 -11.99 18.38 -10.02
C GLU A 120 -10.88 19.32 -10.53
N THR A 121 -10.84 20.55 -10.02
CA THR A 121 -9.66 21.40 -10.15
C THR A 121 -8.55 20.92 -9.22
N THR A 122 -7.28 21.20 -9.54
CA THR A 122 -6.14 20.88 -8.65
C THR A 122 -6.28 21.52 -7.27
N ALA A 123 -6.81 22.74 -7.19
CA ALA A 123 -7.04 23.42 -5.92
C ALA A 123 -8.08 22.68 -5.04
N ALA A 124 -9.16 22.17 -5.63
CA ALA A 124 -10.18 21.41 -4.91
C ALA A 124 -9.69 20.01 -4.51
N ALA A 125 -8.89 19.38 -5.37
CA ALA A 125 -8.38 18.02 -5.16
C ALA A 125 -7.35 17.92 -4.03
N ALA A 126 -6.73 19.04 -3.61
CA ALA A 126 -5.72 19.05 -2.56
C ALA A 126 -6.23 18.44 -1.24
N GLU A 127 -7.39 18.88 -0.72
CA GLU A 127 -7.89 18.31 0.54
C GLU A 127 -8.33 16.85 0.40
N ARG A 128 -8.86 16.48 -0.77
CA ARG A 128 -9.18 15.09 -1.08
C ARG A 128 -7.93 14.22 -1.08
N TYR A 129 -6.83 14.72 -1.63
CA TYR A 129 -5.53 14.05 -1.60
C TYR A 129 -5.09 13.83 -0.16
N ARG A 130 -5.09 14.89 0.66
CA ARG A 130 -4.68 14.80 2.07
C ARG A 130 -5.51 13.77 2.83
N ARG A 131 -6.84 13.79 2.67
CA ARG A 131 -7.71 12.80 3.32
C ARG A 131 -7.50 11.38 2.79
N PHE A 132 -7.25 11.21 1.49
CA PHE A 132 -7.02 9.88 0.92
C PHE A 132 -5.65 9.32 1.32
N PHE A 133 -4.59 10.08 1.09
CA PHE A 133 -3.21 9.67 1.35
C PHE A 133 -2.87 9.61 2.84
N TYR A 134 -3.23 10.65 3.61
CA TYR A 134 -2.75 10.77 4.99
C TYR A 134 -3.64 10.04 5.99
N ASP A 135 -4.94 9.88 5.70
CA ASP A 135 -5.84 9.16 6.62
C ASP A 135 -6.08 7.70 6.24
N PHE A 136 -6.29 7.39 4.96
CA PHE A 136 -6.68 6.03 4.54
C PHE A 136 -5.47 5.20 4.08
N VAL A 137 -4.74 5.69 3.09
CA VAL A 137 -3.55 5.03 2.55
C VAL A 137 -2.45 4.86 3.60
N ALA A 138 -2.24 5.84 4.48
CA ALA A 138 -1.29 5.69 5.56
C ALA A 138 -1.68 4.55 6.53
N LEU A 139 -2.98 4.34 6.76
CA LEU A 139 -3.44 3.17 7.51
C LEU A 139 -3.17 1.87 6.74
N HIS A 140 -3.32 1.83 5.42
CA HIS A 140 -2.90 0.68 4.60
C HIS A 140 -1.42 0.33 4.81
N LEU A 141 -0.52 1.31 4.70
CA LEU A 141 0.91 1.10 4.96
C LEU A 141 1.20 0.64 6.40
N ALA A 142 0.47 1.19 7.38
CA ALA A 142 0.54 0.72 8.77
C ALA A 142 -0.03 -0.71 8.93
N GLY A 143 -1.03 -1.09 8.14
CA GLY A 143 -1.56 -2.45 8.04
C GLY A 143 -0.52 -3.42 7.50
N MET A 144 0.25 -3.03 6.48
CA MET A 144 1.38 -3.82 5.99
C MET A 144 2.43 -4.01 7.09
N GLN A 145 2.75 -2.94 7.83
CA GLN A 145 3.63 -3.02 9.01
C GLN A 145 3.08 -3.96 10.09
N ALA A 146 1.77 -3.97 10.33
CA ALA A 146 1.13 -4.92 11.25
C ALA A 146 1.34 -6.36 10.80
N VAL A 147 1.18 -6.65 9.49
CA VAL A 147 1.43 -7.98 8.94
C VAL A 147 2.88 -8.39 9.17
N PHE A 148 3.85 -7.49 8.91
CA PHE A 148 5.26 -7.74 9.21
C PHE A 148 5.51 -7.99 10.71
N ALA A 149 4.86 -7.23 11.60
CA ALA A 149 4.99 -7.40 13.04
C ALA A 149 4.34 -8.69 13.58
N ILE A 150 3.31 -9.20 12.91
CA ILE A 150 2.63 -10.44 13.31
C ILE A 150 3.35 -11.67 12.75
N GLN A 151 3.73 -11.64 11.47
CA GLN A 151 4.30 -12.79 10.75
C GLN A 151 5.83 -12.83 10.76
N GLY A 152 6.49 -11.70 10.97
CA GLY A 152 7.93 -11.54 10.75
C GLY A 152 8.26 -11.26 9.28
N VAL A 153 9.15 -10.28 9.06
CA VAL A 153 9.59 -9.81 7.73
C VAL A 153 10.12 -10.96 6.86
N ASP A 154 11.00 -11.79 7.42
CA ASP A 154 11.60 -12.94 6.71
C ASP A 154 10.55 -13.94 6.22
N TRP A 155 9.55 -14.25 7.06
CA TRP A 155 8.50 -15.19 6.70
C TRP A 155 7.65 -14.62 5.57
N VAL A 156 7.27 -13.34 5.65
CA VAL A 156 6.50 -12.65 4.61
C VAL A 156 7.22 -12.73 3.27
N TYR A 157 8.52 -12.40 3.22
CA TYR A 157 9.28 -12.45 1.99
C TYR A 157 9.44 -13.86 1.42
N ARG A 158 9.63 -14.87 2.27
CA ARG A 158 9.74 -16.28 1.85
C ARG A 158 8.42 -16.85 1.33
N ASN A 159 7.29 -16.39 1.87
CA ASN A 159 5.96 -16.96 1.61
C ASN A 159 5.04 -16.06 0.78
N ARG A 160 5.56 -14.99 0.17
CA ARG A 160 4.80 -14.05 -0.68
C ARG A 160 4.08 -14.68 -1.88
N SER A 161 4.37 -15.93 -2.23
CA SER A 161 3.62 -16.69 -3.24
C SER A 161 2.31 -17.30 -2.71
N LEU A 162 2.14 -17.36 -1.39
CA LEU A 162 1.03 -18.03 -0.70
C LEU A 162 -0.02 -17.05 -0.18
N PHE A 163 0.33 -15.77 -0.03
CA PHE A 163 -0.60 -14.73 0.42
C PHE A 163 -0.30 -13.39 -0.26
N ASN A 164 -1.19 -12.41 -0.06
CA ASN A 164 -1.06 -11.09 -0.65
C ASN A 164 -1.04 -10.06 0.49
N LEU A 165 0.13 -9.45 0.69
CA LEU A 165 0.39 -8.50 1.77
C LEU A 165 -0.59 -7.32 1.73
N ASP A 166 -0.81 -6.72 0.56
CA ASP A 166 -1.75 -5.60 0.41
C ASP A 166 -3.19 -6.00 0.73
N ARG A 167 -3.63 -7.17 0.23
CA ARG A 167 -4.97 -7.69 0.54
C ARG A 167 -5.16 -7.88 2.05
N ASP A 168 -4.17 -8.48 2.71
CA ASP A 168 -4.28 -8.81 4.12
C ASP A 168 -4.11 -7.57 5.02
N ALA A 169 -3.32 -6.58 4.59
CA ALA A 169 -3.28 -5.24 5.18
C ALA A 169 -4.66 -4.55 5.08
N GLU A 170 -5.29 -4.55 3.90
CA GLU A 170 -6.62 -3.96 3.72
C GLU A 170 -7.71 -4.66 4.55
N ARG A 171 -7.60 -5.97 4.79
CA ARG A 171 -8.50 -6.69 5.71
C ARG A 171 -8.35 -6.20 7.15
N LEU A 172 -7.12 -6.01 7.62
CA LEU A 172 -6.87 -5.42 8.94
C LEU A 172 -7.40 -3.97 9.01
N VAL A 173 -7.09 -3.15 8.03
CA VAL A 173 -7.45 -1.72 8.02
C VAL A 173 -8.96 -1.52 7.94
N SER A 174 -9.64 -2.25 7.04
CA SER A 174 -11.10 -2.15 6.91
C SER A 174 -11.84 -2.62 8.17
N THR A 175 -11.36 -3.69 8.83
CA THR A 175 -11.95 -4.16 10.10
C THR A 175 -11.64 -3.23 11.27
N TYR A 176 -10.47 -2.60 11.29
CA TYR A 176 -10.16 -1.52 12.24
C TYR A 176 -11.09 -0.32 12.06
N LEU A 177 -11.18 0.22 10.83
CA LEU A 177 -12.01 1.39 10.53
C LEU A 177 -13.49 1.13 10.77
N ALA A 178 -13.99 -0.08 10.51
CA ALA A 178 -15.37 -0.45 10.81
C ALA A 178 -15.72 -0.33 12.31
N ALA A 179 -14.73 -0.41 13.19
CA ALA A 179 -14.92 -0.25 14.63
C ALA A 179 -14.55 1.17 15.13
N ALA A 180 -13.51 1.78 14.57
CA ALA A 180 -12.93 3.02 15.08
C ALA A 180 -13.42 4.29 14.37
N ASP A 181 -13.69 4.23 13.06
CA ASP A 181 -14.03 5.41 12.24
C ASP A 181 -14.85 5.00 11.01
N THR A 182 -16.14 4.71 11.22
CA THR A 182 -17.06 4.29 10.14
C THR A 182 -17.26 5.38 9.09
N ASN A 183 -17.07 6.65 9.45
CA ASN A 183 -17.18 7.77 8.53
C ASN A 183 -16.00 7.81 7.56
N LEU A 184 -14.78 7.58 8.04
CA LEU A 184 -13.60 7.45 7.18
C LEU A 184 -13.73 6.21 6.28
N LEU A 185 -14.19 5.07 6.79
CA LEU A 185 -14.43 3.88 5.97
C LEU A 185 -15.41 4.15 4.83
N ALA A 186 -16.58 4.75 5.14
CA ALA A 186 -17.60 5.06 4.14
C ALA A 186 -17.09 6.07 3.09
N TRP A 187 -16.29 7.05 3.52
CA TRP A 187 -15.65 8.02 2.64
C TRP A 187 -14.59 7.38 1.73
N ALA A 188 -13.73 6.52 2.28
CA ALA A 188 -12.70 5.79 1.55
C ALA A 188 -13.33 4.91 0.48
N ARG A 189 -14.41 4.19 0.83
CA ARG A 189 -15.21 3.39 -0.11
C ARG A 189 -15.72 4.21 -1.30
N GLY A 190 -16.32 5.38 -1.03
CA GLY A 190 -16.80 6.26 -2.10
C GLY A 190 -15.67 6.76 -3.01
N THR A 191 -14.57 7.19 -2.40
CA THR A 191 -13.37 7.68 -3.10
C THR A 191 -12.74 6.58 -3.97
N CYS A 192 -12.60 5.37 -3.42
CA CYS A 192 -12.09 4.21 -4.12
C CYS A 192 -13.02 3.75 -5.26
N GLY A 193 -14.34 3.88 -5.11
CA GLY A 193 -15.29 3.65 -6.20
C GLY A 193 -15.04 4.59 -7.39
N THR A 194 -14.82 5.88 -7.13
CA THR A 194 -14.50 6.86 -8.17
C THR A 194 -13.15 6.58 -8.84
N ILE A 195 -12.09 6.37 -8.06
CA ILE A 195 -10.76 6.07 -8.61
C ILE A 195 -10.79 4.82 -9.47
N ARG A 196 -11.39 3.74 -8.96
CA ARG A 196 -11.53 2.50 -9.73
C ARG A 196 -12.31 2.71 -11.02
N GLY A 197 -13.44 3.41 -10.99
CA GLY A 197 -14.21 3.73 -12.19
C GLY A 197 -13.38 4.51 -13.22
N ALA A 198 -12.59 5.48 -12.79
CA ALA A 198 -11.71 6.26 -13.66
C ALA A 198 -10.60 5.39 -14.29
N LEU A 199 -9.99 4.49 -13.51
CA LEU A 199 -8.94 3.60 -13.99
C LEU A 199 -9.51 2.46 -14.87
N GLU A 200 -10.65 1.87 -14.50
CA GLU A 200 -11.34 0.85 -15.31
C GLU A 200 -11.85 1.43 -16.64
N ALA A 201 -12.26 2.71 -16.69
CA ALA A 201 -12.60 3.38 -17.95
C ALA A 201 -11.37 3.57 -18.86
N ARG A 202 -10.18 3.72 -18.27
CA ARG A 202 -8.91 3.88 -19.00
C ARG A 202 -8.34 2.53 -19.46
N PHE A 203 -8.48 1.48 -18.65
CA PHE A 203 -7.74 0.22 -18.81
C PHE A 203 -8.63 -1.01 -19.03
N GLY A 204 -9.94 -0.92 -18.81
CA GLY A 204 -10.86 -2.07 -18.78
C GLY A 204 -11.11 -2.58 -17.36
N ALA A 205 -12.18 -3.36 -17.18
CA ALA A 205 -12.66 -3.83 -15.87
C ALA A 205 -11.93 -5.11 -15.35
N TRP A 206 -10.85 -5.54 -16.01
CA TRP A 206 -10.23 -6.84 -15.73
C TRP A 206 -8.72 -6.69 -15.52
N TYR A 207 -8.24 -7.39 -14.50
CA TYR A 207 -6.82 -7.62 -14.24
C TYR A 207 -6.64 -9.14 -14.25
N SER A 208 -6.57 -9.71 -15.45
CA SER A 208 -6.01 -11.05 -15.62
C SER A 208 -4.54 -11.06 -15.17
N ARG A 209 -3.98 -12.24 -14.90
CA ARG A 209 -2.54 -12.38 -14.59
C ARG A 209 -1.65 -11.86 -15.74
N GLU A 210 -2.15 -11.90 -16.97
CA GLU A 210 -1.48 -11.39 -18.17
C GLU A 210 -1.52 -9.85 -18.23
N GLU A 211 -2.63 -9.23 -17.88
CA GLU A 211 -2.74 -7.76 -17.76
C GLU A 211 -1.94 -7.23 -16.56
N TYR A 212 -1.85 -7.98 -15.46
CA TYR A 212 -0.95 -7.64 -14.34
C TYR A 212 0.48 -7.43 -14.84
N LEU A 213 1.01 -8.34 -15.68
CA LEU A 213 2.34 -8.19 -16.27
C LEU A 213 2.44 -7.00 -17.23
N ALA A 214 1.38 -6.68 -17.95
CA ALA A 214 1.33 -5.51 -18.83
C ALA A 214 1.36 -4.19 -18.05
N HIS A 215 0.79 -4.18 -16.85
CA HIS A 215 0.72 -3.00 -15.97
C HIS A 215 1.71 -3.04 -14.79
N VAL A 216 2.61 -4.04 -14.72
CA VAL A 216 3.64 -4.14 -13.67
C VAL A 216 4.44 -2.84 -13.55
N ARG A 217 4.75 -2.18 -14.67
CA ARG A 217 5.47 -0.89 -14.63
C ARG A 217 4.67 0.21 -13.95
N GLU A 218 3.35 0.26 -14.15
CA GLU A 218 2.46 1.25 -13.51
C GLU A 218 2.14 0.87 -12.06
N LEU A 219 2.34 -0.39 -11.69
CA LEU A 219 2.27 -0.87 -10.30
C LEU A 219 3.55 -0.52 -9.52
N THR A 220 4.68 -0.35 -10.20
CA THR A 220 5.98 -0.11 -9.58
C THR A 220 6.56 1.28 -9.88
N ASP A 221 5.87 2.13 -10.64
CA ASP A 221 6.30 3.50 -10.92
C ASP A 221 5.96 4.43 -9.73
N PRO A 222 6.96 4.91 -8.97
CA PRO A 222 6.73 5.81 -7.85
C PRO A 222 6.16 7.18 -8.27
N ARG A 223 6.24 7.55 -9.55
CA ARG A 223 5.66 8.78 -10.12
C ARG A 223 4.21 8.61 -10.57
N ASP A 224 3.79 7.37 -10.80
CA ASP A 224 2.44 7.02 -11.24
C ASP A 224 1.95 5.71 -10.61
N PRO A 225 1.69 5.67 -9.28
CA PRO A 225 1.24 4.46 -8.59
C PRO A 225 -0.23 4.14 -8.86
N SER A 226 -0.78 4.56 -10.01
CA SER A 226 -2.18 4.36 -10.39
C SER A 226 -2.60 2.89 -10.28
N GLY A 227 -1.72 1.97 -10.72
CA GLY A 227 -1.96 0.54 -10.59
C GLY A 227 -2.05 0.08 -9.13
N GLN A 228 -1.15 0.57 -8.28
CA GLN A 228 -1.12 0.19 -6.87
C GLN A 228 -2.35 0.73 -6.13
N ILE A 229 -2.73 1.98 -6.39
CA ILE A 229 -3.95 2.59 -5.84
C ILE A 229 -5.20 1.83 -6.29
N TYR A 230 -5.25 1.39 -7.54
CA TYR A 230 -6.33 0.52 -8.02
C TYR A 230 -6.44 -0.76 -7.17
N MET A 231 -5.30 -1.41 -6.91
CA MET A 231 -5.25 -2.65 -6.11
C MET A 231 -5.68 -2.43 -4.67
N ILE A 232 -5.18 -1.38 -4.00
CA ILE A 232 -5.62 -0.95 -2.66
C ILE A 232 -7.14 -0.78 -2.63
N CYS A 233 -7.69 -0.01 -3.57
CA CYS A 233 -9.13 0.24 -3.64
C CYS A 233 -9.96 -0.99 -3.99
N ARG A 234 -9.41 -1.93 -4.76
CA ARG A 234 -10.05 -3.21 -5.03
C ARG A 234 -10.07 -4.09 -3.78
N HIS A 235 -8.95 -4.18 -3.09
CA HIS A 235 -8.82 -4.97 -1.86
C HIS A 235 -9.70 -4.43 -0.74
N LEU A 236 -9.89 -3.11 -0.62
CA LEU A 236 -10.89 -2.53 0.28
C LEU A 236 -12.30 -3.11 0.03
N ALA A 237 -12.76 -3.10 -1.23
CA ALA A 237 -14.08 -3.63 -1.58
C ALA A 237 -14.21 -5.15 -1.32
N GLU A 238 -13.15 -5.90 -1.61
CA GLU A 238 -13.08 -7.34 -1.32
C GLU A 238 -13.10 -7.60 0.20
N ALA A 239 -12.33 -6.83 0.98
CA ALA A 239 -12.26 -6.94 2.42
C ALA A 239 -13.60 -6.61 3.08
N GLU A 240 -14.29 -5.56 2.63
CA GLU A 240 -15.65 -5.22 3.09
C GLU A 240 -16.64 -6.35 2.82
N THR A 241 -16.64 -6.87 1.59
CA THR A 241 -17.52 -7.98 1.19
C THR A 241 -17.31 -9.21 2.07
N ARG A 242 -16.04 -9.55 2.33
CA ARG A 242 -15.68 -10.65 3.23
C ARG A 242 -16.11 -10.38 4.67
N ARG A 243 -15.84 -9.18 5.19
CA ARG A 243 -16.23 -8.78 6.55
C ARG A 243 -17.74 -8.94 6.77
N VAL A 244 -18.55 -8.50 5.81
CA VAL A 244 -20.01 -8.64 5.86
C VAL A 244 -20.43 -10.11 5.76
N THR A 245 -19.85 -10.85 4.81
CA THR A 245 -20.20 -12.27 4.58
C THR A 245 -19.84 -13.17 5.77
N PHE A 246 -18.67 -12.97 6.36
CA PHE A 246 -18.09 -13.87 7.37
C PHE A 246 -18.14 -13.31 8.79
N GLY A 247 -18.66 -12.09 8.99
CA GLY A 247 -18.72 -11.45 10.31
C GLY A 247 -17.35 -11.19 10.94
N SER A 248 -16.29 -11.08 10.12
CA SER A 248 -14.93 -10.93 10.62
C SER A 248 -14.75 -9.61 11.38
N ASN A 249 -13.90 -9.63 12.40
CA ASN A 249 -13.51 -8.46 13.17
C ASN A 249 -11.98 -8.38 13.27
N PHE A 250 -11.48 -7.25 13.78
CA PHE A 250 -10.04 -6.99 13.83
C PHE A 250 -9.24 -8.07 14.58
N ALA A 251 -9.76 -8.59 15.72
CA ALA A 251 -9.07 -9.64 16.47
C ALA A 251 -9.01 -10.95 15.67
N THR A 252 -10.12 -11.32 15.02
CA THR A 252 -10.18 -12.51 14.16
C THR A 252 -9.21 -12.43 12.98
N GLU A 253 -9.07 -11.27 12.33
CA GLU A 253 -8.10 -11.09 11.25
C GLU A 253 -6.65 -11.22 11.73
N VAL A 254 -6.35 -10.68 12.91
CA VAL A 254 -5.03 -10.84 13.55
C VAL A 254 -4.75 -12.31 13.89
N ASP A 255 -5.72 -13.04 14.42
CA ASP A 255 -5.59 -14.46 14.74
C ASP A 255 -5.36 -15.32 13.47
N ILE A 256 -6.10 -15.04 12.38
CA ILE A 256 -5.92 -15.71 11.09
C ILE A 256 -4.51 -15.49 10.56
N LEU A 257 -3.99 -14.27 10.65
CA LEU A 257 -2.61 -14.00 10.27
C LEU A 257 -1.68 -14.83 11.15
N ALA A 258 -1.75 -14.69 12.47
CA ALA A 258 -0.87 -15.38 13.40
C ALA A 258 -0.85 -16.92 13.19
N SER A 259 -1.97 -17.54 12.82
CA SER A 259 -2.04 -18.98 12.56
C SER A 259 -1.37 -19.43 11.26
N GLN A 260 -1.27 -18.57 10.25
CA GLN A 260 -0.59 -18.91 8.98
C GLN A 260 0.90 -19.20 9.18
N HIS A 261 1.52 -18.56 10.17
CA HIS A 261 2.90 -18.80 10.54
C HIS A 261 3.12 -20.19 11.18
N SER A 262 2.12 -20.74 11.89
CA SER A 262 2.23 -22.03 12.58
C SER A 262 2.04 -23.26 11.68
N ASP A 263 1.37 -23.13 10.54
CA ASP A 263 1.10 -24.23 9.62
C ASP A 263 2.28 -24.53 8.68
N VAL A 264 3.36 -23.74 8.77
CA VAL A 264 4.57 -23.83 7.93
C VAL A 264 5.83 -23.76 8.81
N LEU A 265 5.95 -24.68 9.76
CA LEU A 265 7.25 -25.02 10.36
C LEU A 265 7.75 -26.34 9.72
N PRO A 266 9.08 -26.51 9.52
CA PRO A 266 9.65 -27.63 8.77
C PRO A 266 9.32 -29.00 9.34
#